data_AF-A0A7X0DIB0-F1
#
_entry.id   AF-A0A7X0DIB0-F1
#
_cell.length_a   1.000
_cell.length_b   1.000
_cell.length_c   1.000
_cell.angle_alpha   90.00
_cell.angle_beta   90.00
_cell.angle_gamma   90.00
#
_symmetry.space_group_name_H-M   'P 1'
#
loop_
_entity.id
_entity.type
_entity.pdbx_description
1 polymer ?
#
loop_
_entity_poly.entity_id
_entity_poly.type
_entity_poly.pdbx_seq_one_letter_code
_entity_poly.pdbx_strand_id
1 'polypeptide(L)'
;MKRLKPKAPSKTAQKSHYRAEYRAIHETLREMRLEAGLPQIDLAERLGRSQNFVSQAELGYKRLDGLQLWDWTHACGRDMEQFGKAIEAGIRQARKTVANSQAEQPATRTKKLASKTKEGTTRSKVASLPPAKRKPVRG
;
A
#
# COMPACT_ATOMS: atom_id res chain seq x y z
N MET A 1 -39.35 7.12 -24.92
CA MET A 1 -38.96 5.96 -24.08
C MET A 1 -38.88 6.42 -22.63
N LYS A 2 -39.55 5.74 -21.68
CA LYS A 2 -39.50 6.11 -20.24
C LYS A 2 -38.17 5.64 -19.65
N ARG A 3 -37.34 6.57 -19.19
CA ARG A 3 -36.05 6.28 -18.54
C ARG A 3 -36.31 5.72 -17.14
N LEU A 4 -35.90 4.48 -16.89
CA LEU A 4 -36.00 3.85 -15.57
C LEU A 4 -35.17 4.65 -14.56
N LYS A 5 -35.77 5.00 -13.41
CA LYS A 5 -35.07 5.67 -12.33
C LYS A 5 -34.10 4.67 -11.69
N PRO A 6 -32.82 5.01 -11.48
CA PRO A 6 -31.86 4.08 -10.90
C PRO A 6 -32.27 3.71 -9.46
N LYS A 7 -32.32 2.40 -9.18
CA LYS A 7 -32.59 1.88 -7.83
C LYS A 7 -31.38 2.17 -6.94
N ALA A 8 -31.62 2.84 -5.81
CA ALA A 8 -30.57 3.11 -4.84
C ALA A 8 -29.97 1.78 -4.31
N PRO A 9 -28.64 1.68 -4.15
CA PRO A 9 -28.01 0.46 -3.67
C PRO A 9 -28.44 0.15 -2.24
N SER A 10 -28.86 -1.10 -1.98
CA SER A 10 -29.38 -1.55 -0.68
C SER A 10 -28.33 -1.58 0.44
N LYS A 11 -27.03 -1.68 0.08
CA LYS A 11 -25.89 -1.60 1.00
C LYS A 11 -24.74 -0.92 0.25
N THR A 12 -24.11 0.08 0.84
CA THR A 12 -22.92 0.71 0.25
C THR A 12 -21.74 -0.23 0.41
N ALA A 13 -21.34 -0.92 -0.67
CA ALA A 13 -20.15 -1.75 -0.65
C ALA A 13 -18.92 -0.88 -0.30
N GLN A 14 -18.07 -1.37 0.60
CA GLN A 14 -16.83 -0.68 0.95
C GLN A 14 -15.97 -0.48 -0.29
N LYS A 15 -15.37 0.71 -0.44
CA LYS A 15 -14.50 1.01 -1.57
C LYS A 15 -13.35 0.01 -1.60
N SER A 16 -13.09 -0.56 -2.78
CA SER A 16 -12.13 -1.66 -2.94
C SER A 16 -10.70 -1.34 -2.48
N HIS A 17 -10.31 -0.05 -2.36
CA HIS A 17 -8.97 0.34 -1.88
C HIS A 17 -8.77 0.16 -0.37
N TYR A 18 -9.83 0.26 0.42
CA TYR A 18 -9.76 0.15 1.88
C TYR A 18 -9.95 -1.28 2.37
N ARG A 19 -10.15 -2.20 1.44
CA ARG A 19 -10.30 -3.63 1.71
C ARG A 19 -8.92 -4.20 2.01
N ALA A 20 -8.78 -4.93 3.11
CA ALA A 20 -7.54 -5.62 3.46
C ALA A 20 -7.10 -6.56 2.33
N GLU A 21 -8.06 -7.08 1.56
CA GLU A 21 -7.87 -7.91 0.38
C GLU A 21 -7.08 -7.21 -0.74
N TYR A 22 -7.11 -5.87 -0.81
CA TYR A 22 -6.33 -5.13 -1.82
C TYR A 22 -4.83 -5.23 -1.58
N ARG A 23 -4.41 -5.48 -0.32
CA ARG A 23 -3.01 -5.72 0.04
C ARG A 23 -2.45 -6.97 -0.63
N ALA A 24 -3.25 -8.04 -0.67
CA ALA A 24 -2.86 -9.31 -1.28
C ALA A 24 -2.47 -9.15 -2.75
N ILE A 25 -3.10 -8.22 -3.48
CA ILE A 25 -2.83 -8.00 -4.90
C ILE A 25 -1.40 -7.48 -5.12
N HIS A 26 -1.00 -6.41 -4.43
CA HIS A 26 0.32 -5.80 -4.65
C HIS A 26 1.46 -6.58 -3.98
N GLU A 27 1.17 -7.33 -2.90
CA GLU A 27 2.12 -8.32 -2.37
C GLU A 27 2.41 -9.42 -3.39
N THR A 28 1.36 -9.96 -4.04
CA THR A 28 1.54 -10.98 -5.09
C THR A 28 2.38 -10.46 -6.25
N LEU A 29 2.18 -9.20 -6.67
CA LEU A 29 3.01 -8.58 -7.72
C LEU A 29 4.49 -8.52 -7.35
N ARG A 30 4.77 -8.16 -6.09
CA ARG A 30 6.13 -8.10 -5.55
C ARG A 30 6.76 -9.48 -5.47
N GLU A 31 6.03 -10.47 -4.95
CA GLU A 31 6.48 -11.86 -4.85
C GLU A 31 6.82 -12.42 -6.23
N MET A 32 5.95 -12.23 -7.22
CA MET A 32 6.23 -12.64 -8.60
C MET A 32 7.52 -12.04 -9.17
N ARG A 33 7.78 -10.75 -8.91
CA ARG A 33 9.03 -10.12 -9.34
C ARG A 33 10.24 -10.75 -8.64
N LEU A 34 10.14 -10.98 -7.33
CA LEU A 34 11.23 -11.57 -6.55
C LEU A 34 11.52 -13.00 -6.98
N GLU A 35 10.48 -13.80 -7.26
CA GLU A 35 10.62 -15.16 -7.77
C GLU A 35 11.20 -15.20 -9.19
N ALA A 36 10.97 -14.15 -9.99
CA ALA A 36 11.63 -13.97 -11.28
C ALA A 36 13.10 -13.50 -11.16
N GLY A 37 13.57 -13.22 -9.93
CA GLY A 37 14.93 -12.74 -9.67
C GLY A 37 15.21 -11.32 -10.18
N LEU A 38 14.18 -10.54 -10.48
CA LEU A 38 14.33 -9.22 -11.11
C LEU A 38 14.40 -8.12 -10.05
N PRO A 39 15.39 -7.22 -10.08
CA PRO A 39 15.29 -5.96 -9.35
C PRO A 39 14.20 -5.07 -9.97
N GLN A 40 13.75 -4.06 -9.21
CA GLN A 40 12.66 -3.18 -9.68
C GLN A 40 13.03 -2.40 -10.95
N ILE A 41 14.33 -2.10 -11.15
CA ILE A 41 14.83 -1.37 -12.31
C ILE A 41 14.69 -2.24 -13.57
N ASP A 42 15.17 -3.48 -13.53
CA ASP A 42 15.08 -4.40 -14.66
C ASP A 42 13.62 -4.71 -15.05
N LEU A 43 12.73 -4.85 -14.07
CA LEU A 43 11.31 -5.00 -14.37
C LEU A 43 10.74 -3.73 -15.04
N ALA A 44 11.15 -2.55 -14.56
CA ALA A 44 10.72 -1.29 -15.15
C ALA A 44 11.19 -1.16 -16.61
N GLU A 45 12.44 -1.55 -16.89
CA GLU A 45 13.00 -1.60 -18.25
C GLU A 45 12.22 -2.54 -19.16
N ARG A 46 11.92 -3.76 -18.70
CA ARG A 46 11.11 -4.73 -19.44
C ARG A 46 9.70 -4.21 -19.77
N LEU A 47 9.12 -3.45 -18.86
CA LEU A 47 7.80 -2.84 -19.04
C LEU A 47 7.83 -1.52 -19.82
N GLY A 48 9.01 -0.98 -20.15
CA GLY A 48 9.15 0.35 -20.73
C GLY A 48 8.61 1.46 -19.81
N ARG A 49 8.73 1.28 -18.49
CA ARG A 49 8.25 2.21 -17.45
C ARG A 49 9.40 2.65 -16.54
N SER A 50 9.12 3.57 -15.62
CA SER A 50 10.10 4.01 -14.62
C SER A 50 10.13 3.09 -13.39
N GLN A 51 11.26 3.03 -12.70
CA GLN A 51 11.34 2.29 -11.41
C GLN A 51 10.31 2.81 -10.39
N ASN A 52 10.00 4.11 -10.39
CA ASN A 52 8.94 4.67 -9.55
C ASN A 52 7.57 4.06 -9.87
N PHE A 53 7.25 3.79 -11.15
CA PHE A 53 6.00 3.10 -11.50
C PHE A 53 5.90 1.72 -10.83
N VAL A 54 6.98 0.94 -10.88
CA VAL A 54 7.08 -0.40 -10.24
C VAL A 54 6.91 -0.29 -8.73
N SER A 55 7.61 0.66 -8.09
CA SER A 55 7.50 0.90 -6.64
C SER A 55 6.07 1.29 -6.22
N GLN A 56 5.44 2.22 -6.94
CA GLN A 56 4.06 2.66 -6.64
C GLN A 56 3.04 1.54 -6.85
N ALA A 57 3.28 0.64 -7.80
CA ALA A 57 2.44 -0.54 -8.02
C ALA A 57 2.59 -1.55 -6.87
N GLU A 58 3.82 -1.86 -6.45
CA GLU A 58 4.10 -2.79 -5.33
C GLU A 58 3.59 -2.27 -3.97
N LEU A 59 3.54 -0.94 -3.79
CA LEU A 59 3.00 -0.32 -2.59
C LEU A 59 1.47 -0.12 -2.65
N GLY A 60 0.84 -0.40 -3.80
CA GLY A 60 -0.60 -0.24 -3.99
C GLY A 60 -1.08 1.21 -4.12
N TYR A 61 -0.16 2.18 -4.22
CA TYR A 61 -0.47 3.57 -4.54
C TYR A 61 -0.93 3.75 -5.98
N LYS A 62 -0.37 2.95 -6.91
CA LYS A 62 -0.79 2.89 -8.30
C LYS A 62 -1.53 1.59 -8.59
N ARG A 63 -2.74 1.72 -9.13
CA ARG A 63 -3.52 0.59 -9.64
C ARG A 63 -3.03 0.22 -11.03
N LEU A 64 -2.88 -1.07 -11.25
CA LEU A 64 -2.65 -1.63 -12.58
C LEU A 64 -3.98 -2.05 -13.18
N ASP A 65 -4.19 -1.71 -14.45
CA ASP A 65 -5.30 -2.24 -15.24
C ASP A 65 -5.02 -3.70 -15.69
N GLY A 66 -6.01 -4.35 -16.31
CA GLY A 66 -5.87 -5.75 -16.73
C GLY A 66 -4.76 -6.00 -17.74
N LEU A 67 -4.46 -5.04 -18.62
CA LEU A 67 -3.40 -5.16 -19.61
C LEU A 67 -2.04 -4.95 -18.96
N GLN A 68 -1.91 -3.95 -18.09
CA GLN A 68 -0.69 -3.72 -17.31
C GLN A 68 -0.33 -4.88 -16.40
N LEU A 69 -1.34 -5.55 -15.84
CA LEU A 69 -1.13 -6.80 -15.09
C LEU A 69 -0.62 -7.91 -16.01
N TRP A 70 -1.22 -8.06 -17.19
CA TRP A 70 -0.76 -9.04 -18.18
C TRP A 70 0.69 -8.78 -18.61
N ASP A 71 1.06 -7.52 -18.89
CA ASP A 71 2.44 -7.15 -19.21
C ASP A 71 3.39 -7.47 -18.05
N TRP A 72 2.97 -7.21 -16.81
CA TRP A 72 3.75 -7.49 -15.60
C TRP A 72 4.01 -8.98 -15.42
N THR A 73 2.98 -9.82 -15.57
CA THR A 73 3.14 -11.28 -15.42
C THR A 73 4.09 -11.82 -16.49
N HIS A 74 3.94 -11.39 -17.74
CA HIS A 74 4.82 -11.81 -18.84
C HIS A 74 6.25 -11.31 -18.68
N ALA A 75 6.45 -10.07 -18.22
CA ALA A 75 7.78 -9.54 -17.93
C ALA A 75 8.51 -10.32 -16.82
N CYS A 76 7.74 -10.87 -15.87
CA CYS A 76 8.22 -11.78 -14.82
C CYS A 76 8.32 -13.25 -15.27
N GLY A 77 7.98 -13.59 -16.52
CA GLY A 77 8.01 -14.95 -17.04
C GLY A 77 6.93 -15.87 -16.48
N ARG A 78 5.75 -15.31 -16.14
CA ARG A 78 4.63 -16.04 -15.55
C ARG A 78 3.33 -15.79 -16.29
N ASP A 79 2.40 -16.71 -16.11
CA ASP A 79 1.07 -16.62 -16.71
C ASP A 79 0.08 -15.88 -15.81
N MET A 80 -0.90 -15.23 -16.46
CA MET A 80 -2.00 -14.56 -15.77
C MET A 80 -2.82 -15.52 -14.90
N GLU A 81 -2.89 -16.80 -15.26
CA GLU A 81 -3.57 -17.83 -14.47
C GLU A 81 -2.87 -18.06 -13.12
N GLN A 82 -1.54 -18.13 -13.12
CA GLN A 82 -0.75 -18.31 -11.90
C GLN A 82 -0.93 -17.12 -10.96
N PHE A 83 -0.92 -15.91 -11.53
CA PHE A 83 -1.21 -14.68 -10.78
C PHE A 83 -2.61 -14.69 -10.17
N GLY A 84 -3.63 -15.10 -10.94
CA GLY A 84 -5.00 -15.23 -10.45
C GLY A 84 -5.13 -16.18 -9.26
N LYS A 85 -4.50 -17.36 -9.34
CA LYS A 85 -4.48 -18.34 -8.24
C LYS A 85 -3.79 -17.79 -6.99
N ALA A 86 -2.67 -17.10 -7.15
CA ALA A 86 -1.93 -16.51 -6.03
C ALA A 86 -2.74 -15.40 -5.33
N ILE A 87 -3.37 -14.50 -6.08
CA ILE A 87 -4.26 -13.49 -5.51
C ILE A 87 -5.44 -14.14 -4.80
N GLU A 88 -6.09 -15.15 -5.40
CA GLU A 88 -7.23 -15.81 -4.77
C GLU A 88 -6.85 -16.41 -3.41
N ALA A 89 -5.69 -17.07 -3.34
CA ALA A 89 -5.14 -17.60 -2.10
C ALA A 89 -4.87 -16.49 -1.07
N GLY A 90 -4.22 -15.39 -1.48
CA GLY A 90 -3.93 -14.25 -0.62
C GLY A 90 -5.20 -13.56 -0.09
N ILE A 91 -6.19 -13.35 -0.95
CA ILE A 91 -7.51 -12.81 -0.58
C ILE A 91 -8.21 -13.73 0.42
N ARG A 92 -8.21 -15.04 0.16
CA ARG A 92 -8.83 -16.02 1.06
C ARG A 92 -8.14 -16.01 2.42
N GLN A 93 -6.81 -15.89 2.45
CA GLN A 93 -6.06 -15.79 3.68
C GLN A 93 -6.37 -14.50 4.43
N ALA A 94 -6.35 -13.34 3.77
CA ALA A 94 -6.71 -12.06 4.37
C ALA A 94 -8.12 -12.08 4.99
N ARG A 95 -9.10 -12.72 4.32
CA ARG A 95 -10.45 -12.90 4.85
C ARG A 95 -10.49 -13.83 6.08
N LYS A 96 -9.70 -14.91 6.10
CA LYS A 96 -9.57 -15.77 7.28
C LYS A 96 -8.98 -15.02 8.46
N THR A 97 -7.93 -14.22 8.25
CA THR A 97 -7.30 -13.44 9.32
C THR A 97 -8.29 -12.49 9.97
N VAL A 98 -9.06 -11.75 9.17
CA VAL A 98 -10.12 -10.84 9.66
C VAL A 98 -11.21 -11.61 10.42
N ALA A 99 -11.59 -12.80 9.95
CA ALA A 99 -12.58 -13.65 10.63
C ALA A 99 -12.06 -14.20 11.97
N ASN A 100 -10.80 -14.63 12.04
CA ASN A 100 -10.19 -15.13 13.28
C ASN A 100 -9.97 -14.02 14.32
N SER A 101 -9.55 -12.82 13.90
CA SER A 101 -9.39 -11.67 14.81
C SER A 101 -10.71 -11.15 15.38
N GLN A 102 -11.85 -11.50 14.79
CA GLN A 102 -13.18 -11.20 15.35
C GLN A 102 -13.66 -12.25 16.36
N ALA A 103 -13.09 -13.46 16.36
CA ALA A 103 -13.43 -14.54 17.29
C ALA A 103 -12.67 -14.47 18.62
N GLU A 104 -11.52 -13.78 18.68
CA GLU A 104 -10.74 -13.53 19.91
C GLU A 104 -11.02 -12.14 20.51
N GLN A 105 -12.27 -11.84 20.88
CA GLN A 105 -12.55 -10.71 21.78
C GLN A 105 -12.55 -11.19 23.23
N PRO A 106 -11.52 -10.88 24.05
CA PRO A 106 -11.71 -10.89 25.48
C PRO A 106 -12.47 -9.61 25.86
N ALA A 107 -13.63 -9.80 26.48
CA ALA A 107 -14.30 -8.76 27.24
C ALA A 107 -13.34 -8.21 28.31
N THR A 108 -13.13 -6.88 28.38
CA THR A 108 -13.27 -6.07 29.60
C THR A 108 -12.73 -4.63 29.47
N ARG A 109 -13.65 -3.69 29.76
CA ARG A 109 -13.49 -2.51 30.64
C ARG A 109 -12.93 -1.19 30.06
N THR A 110 -13.89 -0.36 29.66
CA THR A 110 -13.95 1.08 29.88
C THR A 110 -13.15 1.59 31.08
N LYS A 111 -12.26 2.56 30.86
CA LYS A 111 -12.09 3.72 31.77
C LYS A 111 -11.84 5.00 30.97
N LYS A 112 -12.84 5.88 31.07
CA LYS A 112 -12.81 7.32 30.76
C LYS A 112 -12.41 8.06 32.04
N LEU A 113 -11.38 8.91 31.99
CA LEU A 113 -11.12 10.15 32.77
C LEU A 113 -9.60 10.41 32.71
N ALA A 114 -9.04 11.62 32.64
CA ALA A 114 -9.43 12.96 32.26
C ALA A 114 -8.13 13.79 32.30
N SER A 115 -8.10 14.86 31.53
CA SER A 115 -7.17 16.00 31.54
C SER A 115 -6.39 16.27 32.84
N LYS A 116 -5.10 16.64 32.71
CA LYS A 116 -4.59 17.85 33.37
C LYS A 116 -3.34 18.43 32.69
N THR A 117 -3.51 19.66 32.23
CA THR A 117 -2.53 20.70 31.90
C THR A 117 -1.57 20.95 33.07
N LYS A 118 -0.31 21.30 32.79
CA LYS A 118 0.40 22.41 33.43
C LYS A 118 1.71 22.78 32.71
N GLU A 119 1.81 24.08 32.40
CA GLU A 119 2.95 24.84 31.90
C GLU A 119 4.01 25.09 33.00
N GLY A 120 5.21 25.52 32.58
CA GLY A 120 6.21 26.27 33.39
C GLY A 120 7.62 25.66 33.33
N THR A 121 8.53 26.16 32.48
CA THR A 121 9.54 27.24 32.77
C THR A 121 10.67 26.72 33.69
N THR A 122 11.93 26.59 33.24
CA THR A 122 12.93 27.68 33.19
C THR A 122 14.13 27.45 32.24
N ARG A 123 14.71 28.58 31.81
CA ARG A 123 15.87 28.83 30.93
C ARG A 123 17.23 28.30 31.43
N SER A 124 18.12 28.02 30.48
CA SER A 124 19.53 28.50 30.39
C SER A 124 20.09 28.10 29.01
N LYS A 125 20.17 28.95 27.97
CA LYS A 125 21.13 30.03 27.63
C LYS A 125 22.62 29.61 27.63
N VAL A 126 23.13 29.27 26.45
CA VAL A 126 24.50 29.47 25.90
C VAL A 126 24.44 29.00 24.43
N ALA A 127 25.11 29.53 23.42
CA ALA A 127 25.64 30.82 23.04
C ALA A 127 25.70 30.77 21.49
N SER A 128 25.46 31.90 20.83
CA SER A 128 25.48 32.07 19.37
C SER A 128 26.90 32.07 18.81
N LEU A 129 27.16 31.48 17.62
CA LEU A 129 27.87 32.06 16.44
C LEU A 129 27.99 31.05 15.25
N PRO A 130 28.33 31.45 14.00
CA PRO A 130 27.48 31.32 12.80
C PRO A 130 27.93 30.27 11.75
N PRO A 131 27.14 30.03 10.67
CA PRO A 131 27.43 28.99 9.68
C PRO A 131 28.59 29.34 8.72
N ALA A 132 29.49 28.37 8.52
CA ALA A 132 30.59 28.46 7.58
C ALA A 132 30.11 28.40 6.11
N LYS A 133 30.42 29.46 5.36
CA LYS A 133 30.24 29.55 3.91
C LYS A 133 31.18 28.56 3.21
N ARG A 134 30.65 27.58 2.48
CA ARG A 134 31.43 26.78 1.52
C ARG A 134 31.62 27.58 0.23
N LYS A 135 32.88 27.83 -0.14
CA LYS A 135 33.29 28.48 -1.40
C LYS A 135 32.99 27.59 -2.62
N PRO A 136 32.80 28.16 -3.82
CA PRO A 136 32.62 27.39 -5.04
C PRO A 136 33.95 26.79 -5.51
N VAL A 137 33.93 25.53 -5.94
CA VAL A 137 35.04 24.87 -6.62
C VAL A 137 34.88 25.17 -8.11
N ARG A 138 35.82 25.95 -8.68
CA ARG A 138 36.07 26.00 -10.13
C ARG A 138 37.29 25.12 -10.40
N GLY A 139 37.15 24.27 -11.40
CA GLY A 139 38.18 23.45 -12.03
C GLY A 139 37.54 22.87 -13.28
#